data_AF-A0A8S3DJZ3-F1
#
_entry.id   AF-A0A8S3DJZ3-F1
#
_cell.length_a   1.000
_cell.length_b   1.000
_cell.length_c   1.000
_cell.angle_alpha   90.00
_cell.angle_beta   90.00
_cell.angle_gamma   90.00
#
_symmetry.space_group_name_H-M   'P 1'
#
loop_
_entity.id
_entity.type
_entity.pdbx_description
1 polymer ?
#
loop_
_entity_poly.entity_id
_entity_poly.type
_entity_poly.pdbx_seq_one_letter_code
_entity_poly.pdbx_strand_id
1 'polypeptide(L)'
;METDCVTVTSYVLEQRKKYPGATGDLTILLNALSTAIKACAASVRKAGIAKLFGLAGSSNSTGDDQKKLDVLANELFINMLKSSYTVKVMASEENENLVEVEIPKQ
;
A
#
# COMPACT_ATOMS: atom_id res chain seq x y z
N MET A 1 -27.38 -5.83 -19.08
CA MET A 1 -26.26 -5.52 -18.18
C MET A 1 -25.06 -6.28 -18.71
N GLU A 2 -23.98 -5.58 -19.00
CA GLU A 2 -22.70 -6.21 -19.31
C GLU A 2 -22.14 -6.77 -18.00
N THR A 3 -21.97 -8.09 -17.94
CA THR A 3 -21.54 -8.81 -16.73
C THR A 3 -20.04 -9.08 -16.72
N ASP A 4 -19.37 -8.83 -17.84
CA ASP A 4 -17.93 -9.01 -17.97
C ASP A 4 -17.24 -7.76 -17.43
N CYS A 5 -16.58 -7.90 -16.28
CA CYS A 5 -15.90 -6.81 -15.58
C CYS A 5 -14.43 -7.17 -15.42
N VAL A 6 -13.58 -6.40 -16.09
CA VAL A 6 -12.14 -6.56 -15.99
C VAL A 6 -11.67 -5.95 -14.66
N THR A 7 -11.17 -6.82 -13.78
CA THR A 7 -10.55 -6.38 -12.52
C THR A 7 -9.11 -5.94 -12.74
N VAL A 8 -8.57 -5.12 -11.84
CA VAL A 8 -7.12 -4.78 -11.83
C VAL A 8 -6.26 -6.05 -11.83
N THR A 9 -6.63 -7.06 -11.03
CA THR A 9 -5.90 -8.32 -10.96
C THR A 9 -5.92 -9.07 -12.30
N SER A 10 -7.09 -9.19 -12.93
CA SER A 10 -7.24 -9.85 -14.23
C SER A 10 -6.44 -9.11 -15.30
N TYR A 11 -6.55 -7.78 -15.36
CA TYR A 11 -5.82 -6.94 -16.30
C TYR A 11 -4.30 -7.09 -16.16
N VAL A 12 -3.77 -7.03 -14.93
CA VAL A 12 -2.33 -7.16 -14.68
C VAL A 12 -1.82 -8.56 -15.04
N LEU A 13 -2.60 -9.61 -14.76
CA LEU A 13 -2.27 -10.98 -15.18
C LEU A 13 -2.23 -11.12 -16.70
N GLU A 14 -3.16 -10.49 -17.42
CA GLU A 14 -3.14 -10.47 -18.89
C GLU A 14 -1.95 -9.69 -19.45
N GLN A 15 -1.58 -8.57 -18.85
CA GLN A 15 -0.38 -7.84 -19.29
C GLN A 15 0.87 -8.68 -19.08
N ARG A 16 1.00 -9.39 -17.95
CA ARG A 16 2.15 -10.28 -17.69
C ARG A 16 2.31 -11.33 -18.79
N LYS A 17 1.21 -11.93 -19.29
CA LYS A 17 1.26 -12.96 -20.36
C LYS A 17 1.93 -12.47 -21.65
N LYS A 18 1.95 -11.17 -21.89
CA LYS A 18 2.62 -10.57 -23.06
C LYS A 18 4.14 -10.55 -22.95
N TYR A 19 4.70 -10.85 -21.78
CA TYR A 19 6.14 -10.80 -21.50
C TYR A 19 6.64 -12.16 -20.97
N PRO A 20 7.15 -13.05 -21.84
CA PRO A 20 7.59 -14.40 -21.47
C PRO A 20 8.69 -14.45 -20.38
N GLY A 21 9.48 -13.39 -20.23
CA GLY A 21 10.52 -13.28 -19.19
C GLY A 21 10.05 -12.70 -17.86
N ALA A 22 8.77 -12.37 -17.70
CA ALA A 22 8.27 -11.74 -16.48
C ALA A 22 8.18 -12.75 -15.32
N THR A 23 8.93 -12.48 -14.24
CA THR A 23 8.95 -13.28 -13.01
C THR A 23 7.59 -13.31 -12.31
N GLY A 24 6.84 -12.22 -12.41
CA GLY A 24 5.57 -12.03 -11.71
C GLY A 24 5.67 -11.10 -10.49
N ASP A 25 6.87 -10.61 -10.15
CA ASP A 25 7.07 -9.75 -8.98
C ASP A 25 6.25 -8.46 -9.04
N LEU A 26 6.23 -7.82 -10.22
CA LEU A 26 5.39 -6.64 -10.43
C LEU A 26 3.89 -6.95 -10.26
N THR A 27 3.44 -8.14 -10.66
CA THR A 27 2.04 -8.56 -10.46
C THR A 27 1.72 -8.70 -8.98
N ILE A 28 2.63 -9.31 -8.20
CA ILE A 28 2.46 -9.46 -6.75
C ILE A 28 2.46 -8.08 -6.07
N LEU A 29 3.41 -7.21 -6.45
CA LEU A 29 3.51 -5.83 -5.96
C LEU A 29 2.22 -5.04 -6.18
N LEU A 30 1.68 -5.06 -7.41
CA LEU A 30 0.48 -4.31 -7.75
C LEU A 30 -0.77 -4.84 -7.03
N ASN A 31 -0.84 -6.14 -6.76
CA ASN A 31 -1.93 -6.72 -5.96
C ASN A 31 -1.82 -6.33 -4.47
N ALA A 32 -0.61 -6.33 -3.90
CA ALA A 32 -0.37 -5.86 -2.54
C ALA A 32 -0.73 -4.37 -2.40
N LEU A 33 -0.30 -3.54 -3.36
CA LEU A 33 -0.65 -2.12 -3.43
C LEU A 33 -2.16 -1.91 -3.54
N SER A 34 -2.84 -2.66 -4.41
CA SER A 34 -4.30 -2.61 -4.54
C SER A 34 -5.02 -2.96 -3.24
N THR A 35 -4.47 -3.87 -2.45
CA THR A 35 -5.02 -4.28 -1.16
C THR A 35 -4.83 -3.18 -0.12
N ALA A 36 -3.65 -2.56 -0.05
CA ALA A 36 -3.37 -1.42 0.81
C ALA A 36 -4.33 -0.25 0.51
N ILE A 37 -4.55 0.07 -0.77
CA ILE A 37 -5.48 1.12 -1.20
C ILE A 37 -6.91 0.81 -0.74
N LYS A 38 -7.37 -0.43 -0.89
CA LYS A 38 -8.72 -0.84 -0.44
C LYS A 38 -8.87 -0.73 1.08
N ALA A 39 -7.85 -1.16 1.83
CA ALA A 39 -7.82 -1.05 3.29
C ALA A 39 -7.85 0.41 3.74
N CYS A 40 -7.00 1.26 3.16
CA CYS A 40 -6.98 2.70 3.42
C CYS A 40 -8.35 3.34 3.11
N ALA A 41 -8.92 3.06 1.93
CA ALA A 41 -10.25 3.56 1.56
C ALA A 41 -11.35 3.09 2.53
N ALA A 42 -11.25 1.87 3.07
CA ALA A 42 -12.18 1.39 4.09
C ALA A 42 -12.01 2.15 5.41
N SER A 43 -10.77 2.44 5.81
CA SER A 43 -10.45 3.25 6.99
C SER A 43 -10.96 4.68 6.86
N VAL A 44 -10.76 5.32 5.71
CA VAL A 44 -11.26 6.68 5.41
C VAL A 44 -12.78 6.73 5.55
N ARG A 45 -13.52 5.77 4.96
CA ARG A 45 -14.98 5.71 5.06
C ARG A 45 -15.48 5.53 6.49
N LYS A 46 -14.68 4.91 7.36
CA LYS A 46 -15.02 4.66 8.77
C LYS A 46 -14.42 5.67 9.74
N ALA A 47 -13.64 6.65 9.25
CA ALA A 47 -12.83 7.54 10.08
C ALA A 47 -13.66 8.32 11.12
N GLY A 48 -14.87 8.73 10.78
CA GLY A 48 -15.76 9.43 11.71
C GLY A 48 -16.25 8.57 12.86
N ILE A 49 -16.60 7.32 12.58
CA ILE A 49 -17.10 6.37 13.58
C ILE A 49 -15.95 5.90 14.47
N ALA A 50 -14.76 5.69 13.88
CA ALA A 50 -13.56 5.25 14.58
C ALA A 50 -12.79 6.38 15.29
N LYS A 51 -13.31 7.62 15.30
CA LYS A 51 -12.65 8.81 15.88
C LYS A 51 -11.22 9.01 15.36
N LEU A 52 -11.00 8.70 14.08
CA LEU A 52 -9.72 8.89 13.39
C LEU A 52 -9.53 10.32 12.88
N PHE A 53 -10.54 11.19 13.03
CA PHE A 53 -10.39 12.62 12.81
C PHE A 53 -9.69 13.26 14.01
N GLY A 54 -8.51 13.83 13.76
CA GLY A 54 -7.71 14.53 14.76
C GLY A 54 -6.22 14.32 14.55
N LEU A 55 -5.44 15.13 15.27
CA LEU A 55 -3.99 15.03 15.26
C LEU A 55 -3.54 13.73 15.94
N ALA A 56 -2.48 13.12 15.40
CA ALA A 56 -1.79 11.99 16.02
C ALA A 56 -1.03 12.42 17.29
N GLY A 57 -0.80 13.72 17.46
CA GLY A 57 -0.03 14.29 18.57
C GLY A 57 1.47 14.38 18.28
N SER A 58 1.88 14.04 17.06
CA SER A 58 3.24 14.15 16.52
C SER A 58 3.27 15.14 15.35
N SER A 59 4.33 15.93 15.27
CA SER A 59 4.70 16.67 14.05
C SER A 59 5.50 15.74 13.14
N ASN A 60 5.22 15.72 11.84
CA ASN A 60 6.00 14.92 10.88
C ASN A 60 7.39 15.55 10.62
N SER A 61 8.28 14.84 9.94
CA SER A 61 9.63 15.33 9.55
C SER A 61 9.61 16.60 8.70
N THR A 62 8.48 16.89 8.09
CA THR A 62 8.24 18.05 7.23
C THR A 62 7.70 19.27 8.00
N GLY A 63 7.38 19.11 9.30
CA GLY A 63 6.91 20.17 10.19
C GLY A 63 5.39 20.36 10.22
N ASP A 64 4.63 19.52 9.53
CA ASP A 64 3.17 19.53 9.54
C ASP A 64 2.59 18.70 10.69
N ASP A 65 1.42 19.11 11.18
CA ASP A 65 0.66 18.37 12.18
C ASP A 65 0.12 17.06 11.57
N GLN A 66 0.71 15.94 11.99
CA GLN A 66 0.36 14.61 11.46
C GLN A 66 -1.04 14.19 11.92
N LYS A 67 -1.89 13.69 11.02
CA LYS A 67 -3.21 13.18 11.40
C LYS A 67 -3.13 11.68 11.69
N LYS A 68 -4.03 11.20 12.55
CA LYS A 68 -4.12 9.75 12.86
C LYS A 68 -4.35 8.88 11.63
N LEU A 69 -5.05 9.43 10.64
CA LEU A 69 -5.34 8.74 9.38
C LEU A 69 -4.08 8.58 8.52
N ASP A 70 -3.16 9.54 8.58
CA ASP A 70 -1.90 9.51 7.82
C ASP A 70 -0.97 8.43 8.39
N VAL A 71 -0.85 8.36 9.72
CA VAL A 71 -0.15 7.27 10.43
C VAL A 71 -0.72 5.91 10.05
N LEU A 72 -2.05 5.76 10.11
CA LEU A 72 -2.72 4.51 9.76
C LEU A 72 -2.48 4.11 8.29
N ALA A 73 -2.57 5.08 7.37
CA ALA A 73 -2.32 4.82 5.96
C ALA A 73 -0.88 4.34 5.75
N ASN A 74 0.09 5.03 6.35
CA ASN A 74 1.51 4.67 6.28
C ASN A 74 1.76 3.22 6.74
N GLU A 75 1.22 2.84 7.91
CA GLU A 75 1.34 1.48 8.44
C GLU A 75 0.71 0.45 7.49
N LEU A 76 -0.47 0.72 6.94
CA LEU A 76 -1.14 -0.17 6.00
C LEU A 76 -0.28 -0.39 4.73
N PHE A 77 0.25 0.67 4.14
CA PHE A 77 1.11 0.55 2.96
C PHE A 77 2.39 -0.21 3.27
N ILE A 78 3.11 0.17 4.34
CA ILE A 78 4.36 -0.49 4.74
C ILE A 78 4.14 -1.99 4.97
N ASN A 79 3.11 -2.37 5.73
CA ASN A 79 2.87 -3.78 6.06
C ASN A 79 2.45 -4.61 4.84
N MET A 80 1.59 -4.06 3.98
CA MET A 80 1.15 -4.76 2.76
C MET A 80 2.27 -4.90 1.74
N LEU A 81 3.08 -3.86 1.54
CA LEU A 81 4.20 -3.90 0.61
C LEU A 81 5.35 -4.77 1.14
N LYS A 82 5.62 -4.78 2.45
CA LYS A 82 6.56 -5.73 3.07
C LYS A 82 6.16 -7.18 2.86
N SER A 83 4.88 -7.51 3.09
CA SER A 83 4.38 -8.89 2.94
C SER A 83 4.30 -9.38 1.49
N SER A 84 4.51 -8.50 0.52
CA SER A 84 4.59 -8.86 -0.90
C SER A 84 5.92 -9.56 -1.26
N TYR A 85 6.98 -9.37 -0.47
CA TYR A 85 8.35 -9.83 -0.73
C TYR A 85 8.97 -9.34 -2.05
N THR A 86 8.37 -8.34 -2.70
CA THR A 86 8.85 -7.80 -3.99
C THR A 86 9.46 -6.40 -3.87
N VAL A 87 9.55 -5.87 -2.65
CA VAL A 87 10.11 -4.55 -2.36
C VAL A 87 11.31 -4.70 -1.42
N LYS A 88 12.41 -4.03 -1.74
CA LYS A 88 13.61 -3.99 -0.90
C LYS A 88 13.67 -2.76 0.00
N VAL A 89 13.22 -1.62 -0.51
CA VAL A 89 13.26 -0.32 0.16
C VAL A 89 12.00 0.46 -0.17
N MET A 90 11.43 1.17 0.80
CA MET A 90 10.34 2.13 0.60
C MET A 90 10.73 3.50 1.14
N ALA A 91 10.28 4.55 0.46
CA ALA A 91 10.32 5.92 0.95
C ALA A 91 8.86 6.37 1.17
N SER A 92 8.60 6.98 2.32
CA SER A 92 7.28 7.50 2.70
C SER A 92 7.47 8.92 3.22
N GLU A 93 6.52 9.81 2.93
CA GLU A 93 6.50 11.16 3.51
C GLU A 93 6.46 11.11 5.05
N GLU A 94 5.80 10.09 5.58
CA GLU A 94 5.58 9.88 7.01
C GLU A 94 6.78 9.26 7.75
N ASN A 95 7.89 8.99 7.04
CA ASN A 95 9.09 8.39 7.62
C ASN A 95 10.34 9.21 7.26
N GLU A 96 11.09 9.63 8.28
CA GLU A 96 12.33 10.40 8.07
C GLU A 96 13.40 9.57 7.34
N ASN A 97 13.44 8.27 7.63
CA ASN A 97 14.42 7.34 7.08
C ASN A 97 13.76 6.35 6.12
N LEU A 98 14.57 5.82 5.20
CA LEU A 98 14.16 4.74 4.31
C LEU A 98 13.69 3.52 5.11
N VAL A 99 12.56 2.95 4.71
CA VAL A 99 12.04 1.72 5.29
C VAL A 99 12.65 0.54 4.55
N GLU A 100 13.68 -0.06 5.15
CA GLU A 100 14.29 -1.27 4.62
C GLU A 100 13.40 -2.49 4.89
N VAL A 101 13.30 -3.35 3.87
CA VAL A 101 12.61 -4.64 3.97
C VAL A 101 13.65 -5.75 4.04
N GLU A 102 13.63 -6.49 5.15
CA GLU A 102 14.34 -7.74 5.25
C GLU A 102 13.57 -8.79 4.45
N ILE A 103 14.14 -9.17 3.31
CA ILE A 103 13.63 -10.30 2.54
C ILE A 103 14.33 -11.52 3.14
N PRO A 104 13.59 -12.46 3.78
CA PRO A 104 14.18 -13.67 4.30
C PRO A 104 14.92 -14.37 3.17
N LYS A 105 16.20 -14.70 3.37
CA LYS A 105 16.93 -15.55 2.43
C LYS A 105 16.25 -16.92 2.44
N GLN A 106 15.67 -17.31 1.30
CA GLN A 106 15.20 -18.68 1.06
C GLN A 106 16.38 -19.65 1.00
#